data_AF-A0A497IMH7-F1
#
_entry.id   AF-A0A497IMH7-F1
#
_cell.length_a   1.000
_cell.length_b   1.000
_cell.length_c   1.000
_cell.angle_alpha   90.00
_cell.angle_beta   90.00
_cell.angle_gamma   90.00
#
_symmetry.space_group_name_H-M   'P 1'
#
loop_
_entity.id
_entity.type
_entity.pdbx_description
1 polymer ?
#
loop_
_entity_poly.entity_id
_entity_poly.type
_entity_poly.pdbx_seq_one_letter_code
_entity_poly.pdbx_strand_id
1 'polypeptide(L)'
;MSQKLEGHTYAIYKGPTLFGPGVYVADHAYVYCPDTKKYFDCWGGHEGPEPRHKRCAGQGNYAIANCYRGPGVDWFKYIPSISGSSVSGNTHDNACLGPYGILGVCHQAANCFLLSARVTLNNNVRGYWASVHSYGVYGRFHDIWLEYVYNPCLKHLRKGKVELTKEEDEDPLFGKIRQLHESFSAQNTKPHHHEVIIKEAALVTNHHAPEVDTTQYRELHAQFLKDKDAAITTSGFKGKDLAIKINELSTEFQDKVANIIGADAYEKLTGVKYGETINIVNPDWME
;
A
#
# COMPACT_ATOMS: atom_id res chain seq x y z
N MET A 1 23.75 5.82 11.72
CA MET A 1 23.24 4.96 12.79
C MET A 1 21.88 4.46 12.38
N SER A 2 21.58 3.18 12.58
CA SER A 2 20.22 2.65 12.43
C SER A 2 19.32 3.28 13.49
N GLN A 3 18.06 3.50 13.12
CA GLN A 3 17.01 4.03 13.98
C GLN A 3 15.76 3.18 13.80
N LYS A 4 15.02 3.00 14.88
CA LYS A 4 13.79 2.21 14.85
C LYS A 4 12.71 2.96 14.08
N LEU A 5 12.09 2.29 13.13
CA LEU A 5 10.89 2.77 12.43
C LEU A 5 9.72 1.84 12.78
N GLU A 6 8.58 2.43 13.13
CA GLU A 6 7.39 1.71 13.56
C GLU A 6 6.20 2.07 12.66
N GLY A 7 5.52 1.05 12.11
CA GLY A 7 4.26 1.24 11.41
C GLY A 7 3.12 1.33 12.41
N HIS A 8 2.37 2.42 12.36
CA HIS A 8 1.25 2.69 13.26
C HIS A 8 -0.04 2.87 12.46
N THR A 9 -1.17 2.55 13.10
CA THR A 9 -2.50 2.74 12.52
C THR A 9 -3.49 3.32 13.50
N TYR A 10 -4.55 3.93 12.98
CA TYR A 10 -5.80 4.17 13.69
C TYR A 10 -6.96 3.81 12.77
N ALA A 11 -8.09 3.40 13.34
CA ALA A 11 -9.24 3.00 12.52
C ALA A 11 -9.91 4.23 11.90
N ILE A 12 -10.32 4.09 10.63
CA ILE A 12 -11.22 5.04 9.98
C ILE A 12 -12.60 4.39 9.97
N TYR A 13 -13.45 4.80 10.90
CA TYR A 13 -14.84 4.34 10.91
C TYR A 13 -15.73 5.36 10.20
N LYS A 14 -16.42 4.95 9.14
CA LYS A 14 -17.66 5.61 8.74
C LYS A 14 -18.81 4.86 9.40
N GLY A 15 -19.68 5.60 10.08
CA GLY A 15 -20.79 5.12 10.90
C GLY A 15 -21.71 4.08 10.24
N PRO A 16 -22.72 3.57 10.98
CA PRO A 16 -23.74 2.72 10.39
C PRO A 16 -24.34 3.37 9.13
N THR A 17 -24.52 2.58 8.07
CA THR A 17 -25.31 3.03 6.92
C THR A 17 -26.79 2.81 7.21
N LEU A 18 -27.67 3.50 6.47
CA LEU A 18 -29.12 3.44 6.69
C LEU A 18 -29.70 2.01 6.60
N PHE A 19 -28.95 1.03 6.07
CA PHE A 19 -29.44 -0.31 5.73
C PHE A 19 -28.54 -1.47 6.19
N GLY A 20 -27.60 -1.30 7.13
CA GLY A 20 -26.78 -2.41 7.60
C GLY A 20 -25.60 -2.05 8.51
N PRO A 21 -24.79 -3.05 8.94
CA PRO A 21 -23.52 -2.79 9.61
C PRO A 21 -22.67 -1.81 8.78
N GLY A 22 -21.97 -0.90 9.47
CA GLY A 22 -21.26 0.21 8.84
C GLY A 22 -20.26 -0.25 7.78
N VAL A 23 -20.07 0.55 6.74
CA VAL A 23 -19.02 0.28 5.75
C VAL A 23 -17.68 0.69 6.38
N TYR A 24 -16.86 -0.30 6.72
CA TYR A 24 -15.51 -0.03 7.20
C TYR A 24 -14.69 0.64 6.10
N VAL A 25 -13.95 1.68 6.47
CA VAL A 25 -12.84 2.16 5.66
C VAL A 25 -11.59 1.47 6.18
N ALA A 26 -10.67 1.13 5.29
CA ALA A 26 -9.37 0.60 5.65
C ALA A 26 -8.73 1.49 6.73
N ASP A 27 -8.04 0.85 7.68
CA ASP A 27 -7.33 1.57 8.74
C ASP A 27 -6.37 2.59 8.10
N HIS A 28 -6.23 3.76 8.71
CA HIS A 28 -5.20 4.69 8.29
C HIS A 28 -3.83 4.18 8.75
N ALA A 29 -2.78 4.35 7.94
CA ALA A 29 -1.43 3.95 8.32
C ALA A 29 -0.41 5.08 8.10
N TYR A 30 0.56 5.15 9.01
CA TYR A 30 1.67 6.09 8.98
C TYR A 30 2.88 5.46 9.68
N VAL A 31 4.05 6.12 9.62
CA VAL A 31 5.27 5.62 10.27
C VAL A 31 5.74 6.58 11.35
N TYR A 32 6.16 6.05 12.49
CA TYR A 32 6.73 6.81 13.60
C TYR A 32 8.17 6.37 13.85
N CYS A 33 9.08 7.33 14.02
CA CYS A 33 10.44 7.09 14.46
C CYS A 33 10.58 7.51 15.93
N PRO A 34 10.53 6.59 16.90
CA PRO A 34 10.66 6.92 18.32
C PRO A 34 11.97 7.60 18.69
N ASP A 35 13.06 7.27 17.99
CA ASP A 35 14.39 7.82 18.29
C ASP A 35 14.48 9.32 17.95
N THR A 36 13.75 9.78 16.93
CA THR A 36 13.71 11.20 16.52
C THR A 36 12.44 11.90 16.97
N LYS A 37 11.45 11.17 17.48
CA LYS A 37 10.09 11.63 17.77
C LYS A 37 9.40 12.28 16.56
N LYS A 38 9.73 11.82 15.36
CA LYS A 38 9.17 12.33 14.10
C LYS A 38 8.25 11.31 13.45
N TYR A 39 7.24 11.83 12.76
CA TYR A 39 6.26 11.05 12.02
C TYR A 39 6.51 11.19 10.52
N PHE A 40 6.32 10.11 9.79
CA PHE A 40 6.11 10.12 8.36
C PHE A 40 4.62 9.97 8.14
N ASP A 41 3.99 11.10 7.85
CA ASP A 41 2.55 11.17 7.64
C ASP A 41 2.13 10.43 6.36
N CYS A 42 0.84 10.51 6.10
CA CYS A 42 0.19 10.11 4.87
C CYS A 42 -0.89 11.16 4.53
N TRP A 43 -1.72 10.94 3.50
CA TRP A 43 -2.82 11.86 3.13
C TRP A 43 -3.76 12.21 4.30
N GLY A 44 -3.97 11.27 5.23
CA GLY A 44 -4.78 11.47 6.45
C GLY A 44 -4.04 12.01 7.68
N GLY A 45 -2.74 12.29 7.61
CA GLY A 45 -1.92 12.68 8.78
C GLY A 45 -1.54 11.51 9.68
N HIS A 46 -1.41 11.74 11.00
CA HIS A 46 -1.10 10.69 11.99
C HIS A 46 -2.04 10.72 13.21
N GLU A 47 -3.03 11.59 13.21
CA GLU A 47 -4.02 11.76 14.27
C GLU A 47 -5.37 11.20 13.83
N GLY A 48 -6.08 10.51 14.73
CA GLY A 48 -7.31 9.83 14.39
C GLY A 48 -8.22 9.57 15.59
N PRO A 49 -9.48 9.14 15.33
CA PRO A 49 -10.51 9.00 16.35
C PRO A 49 -10.28 7.82 17.30
N GLU A 50 -9.58 6.78 16.86
CA GLU A 50 -9.24 5.60 17.67
C GLU A 50 -7.76 5.65 18.13
N PRO A 51 -7.42 4.98 19.25
CA PRO A 51 -6.04 4.92 19.73
C PRO A 51 -5.07 4.44 18.65
N ARG A 52 -3.90 5.07 18.62
CA ARG A 52 -2.82 4.70 17.70
C ARG A 52 -2.24 3.35 18.13
N HIS A 53 -2.26 2.39 17.23
CA HIS A 53 -1.73 1.06 17.48
C HIS A 53 -0.47 0.84 16.66
N LYS A 54 0.59 0.41 17.34
CA LYS A 54 1.78 -0.11 16.69
C LYS A 54 1.47 -1.47 16.07
N ARG A 55 1.80 -1.66 14.79
CA ARG A 55 1.49 -2.89 14.01
C ARG A 55 2.71 -3.66 13.57
N CYS A 56 3.79 -2.94 13.24
CA CYS A 56 5.08 -3.51 12.91
C CYS A 56 6.21 -2.57 13.36
N ALA A 57 7.42 -3.08 13.46
CA ALA A 57 8.62 -2.26 13.65
C ALA A 57 9.86 -2.99 13.16
N GLY A 58 10.82 -2.23 12.66
CA GLY A 58 12.13 -2.72 12.28
C GLY A 58 13.20 -1.68 12.59
N GLN A 59 14.47 -2.10 12.53
CA GLN A 59 15.59 -1.18 12.52
C GLN A 59 15.79 -0.68 11.10
N GLY A 60 15.76 0.62 10.89
CA GLY A 60 15.93 1.22 9.58
C GLY A 60 16.80 2.44 9.60
N ASN A 61 16.72 3.25 8.56
CA ASN A 61 17.50 4.47 8.48
C ASN A 61 16.57 5.65 8.25
N TYR A 62 16.38 6.46 9.30
CA TYR A 62 15.52 7.64 9.22
C TYR A 62 15.95 8.58 8.10
N ALA A 63 17.26 8.80 7.90
CA ALA A 63 17.73 9.71 6.87
C ALA A 63 17.36 9.22 5.47
N ILE A 64 17.43 7.91 5.22
CA ILE A 64 16.94 7.31 3.97
C ILE A 64 15.43 7.52 3.84
N ALA A 65 14.64 7.11 4.85
CA ALA A 65 13.19 7.27 4.84
C ALA A 65 12.74 8.73 4.65
N ASN A 66 13.47 9.66 5.27
CA ASN A 66 13.19 11.09 5.21
C ASN A 66 13.68 11.74 3.91
N CYS A 67 14.63 11.14 3.19
CA CYS A 67 15.15 11.73 1.96
C CYS A 67 14.07 11.86 0.88
N TYR A 68 13.17 10.88 0.79
CA TYR A 68 12.04 10.90 -0.12
C TYR A 68 10.76 11.47 0.52
N ARG A 69 10.92 12.31 1.55
CA ARG A 69 9.97 13.39 1.87
C ARG A 69 10.45 14.66 1.16
N GLY A 70 10.41 14.68 -0.17
CA GLY A 70 11.12 15.69 -0.98
C GLY A 70 10.33 16.07 -2.23
N PRO A 71 10.73 17.11 -3.00
CA PRO A 71 9.90 17.66 -4.07
C PRO A 71 9.56 16.56 -5.08
N GLY A 72 8.25 16.42 -5.30
CA GLY A 72 7.64 15.28 -5.93
C GLY A 72 8.32 14.86 -7.22
N VAL A 73 8.38 13.54 -7.43
CA VAL A 73 8.51 13.02 -8.78
C VAL A 73 7.38 13.61 -9.60
N ASP A 74 7.73 14.23 -10.72
CA ASP A 74 6.76 14.54 -11.75
C ASP A 74 6.25 13.22 -12.33
N TRP A 75 5.29 12.60 -11.65
CA TRP A 75 4.72 11.32 -12.03
C TRP A 75 4.10 11.39 -13.43
N PHE A 76 3.68 12.58 -13.90
CA PHE A 76 3.15 12.76 -15.25
C PHE A 76 4.21 12.60 -16.33
N LYS A 77 5.48 12.88 -16.02
CA LYS A 77 6.59 12.60 -16.92
C LYS A 77 6.78 11.10 -17.15
N TYR A 78 6.54 10.28 -16.11
CA TYR A 78 6.84 8.85 -16.14
C TYR A 78 5.62 7.98 -16.42
N ILE A 79 4.42 8.51 -16.21
CA ILE A 79 3.15 7.81 -16.43
C ILE A 79 2.24 8.74 -17.26
N PRO A 80 2.38 8.74 -18.59
CA PRO A 80 1.57 9.62 -19.46
C PRO A 80 0.06 9.41 -19.28
N SER A 81 -0.36 8.19 -18.91
CA SER A 81 -1.78 7.86 -18.73
C SER A 81 -2.46 8.54 -17.53
N ILE A 82 -1.71 9.23 -16.67
CA ILE A 82 -2.29 10.04 -15.58
C ILE A 82 -2.22 11.54 -15.86
N SER A 83 -1.71 11.98 -17.02
CA SER A 83 -1.60 13.40 -17.39
C SER A 83 -2.95 14.10 -17.34
N GLY A 84 -3.05 15.23 -16.62
CA GLY A 84 -4.28 16.03 -16.50
C GLY A 84 -5.07 15.86 -15.19
N SER A 85 -4.52 15.14 -14.20
CA SER A 85 -4.94 15.28 -12.80
C SER A 85 -4.14 16.42 -12.18
N SER A 86 -4.78 17.48 -11.71
CA SER A 86 -4.12 18.50 -10.88
C SER A 86 -3.85 17.90 -9.52
N VAL A 87 -2.73 17.19 -9.37
CA VAL A 87 -2.32 16.65 -8.07
C VAL A 87 -1.67 17.79 -7.31
N SER A 88 -2.50 18.71 -6.82
CA SER A 88 -2.10 19.80 -5.91
C SER A 88 -2.03 19.32 -4.45
N GLY A 89 -1.72 18.05 -4.23
CA GLY A 89 -1.50 17.51 -2.90
C GLY A 89 -0.05 17.74 -2.50
N ASN A 90 0.16 18.11 -1.23
CA ASN A 90 1.47 18.23 -0.61
C ASN A 90 2.19 16.84 -0.62
N THR A 91 2.81 16.47 -1.74
CA THR A 91 3.42 15.13 -2.02
C THR A 91 4.60 14.76 -1.10
N HIS A 92 4.94 15.65 -0.17
CA HIS A 92 6.03 15.47 0.79
C HIS A 92 5.71 14.43 1.87
N ASP A 93 4.44 14.25 2.20
CA ASP A 93 3.99 13.41 3.30
C ASP A 93 3.42 12.06 2.85
N ASN A 94 3.70 11.58 1.64
CA ASN A 94 3.19 10.28 1.17
C ASN A 94 4.26 9.40 0.53
N ALA A 95 5.50 9.52 1.02
CA ALA A 95 6.70 8.89 0.46
C ALA A 95 6.93 9.22 -1.02
N CYS A 96 6.40 10.35 -1.52
CA CYS A 96 6.35 10.69 -2.93
C CYS A 96 5.69 9.61 -3.82
N LEU A 97 4.77 8.81 -3.28
CA LEU A 97 4.11 7.72 -4.02
C LEU A 97 3.21 8.25 -5.15
N GLY A 98 2.73 9.49 -5.03
CA GLY A 98 1.92 10.18 -6.04
C GLY A 98 0.48 10.44 -5.60
N PRO A 99 -0.53 10.34 -6.49
CA PRO A 99 -1.92 10.63 -6.17
C PRO A 99 -2.59 9.51 -5.34
N TYR A 100 -3.29 9.91 -4.28
CA TYR A 100 -4.10 9.01 -3.44
C TYR A 100 -5.15 8.27 -4.27
N GLY A 101 -5.38 6.99 -3.96
CA GLY A 101 -6.39 6.16 -4.62
C GLY A 101 -6.02 5.75 -6.05
N ILE A 102 -5.05 6.40 -6.70
CA ILE A 102 -4.58 6.05 -8.04
C ILE A 102 -3.32 5.18 -7.97
N LEU A 103 -2.28 5.67 -7.30
CA LEU A 103 -0.98 4.97 -7.21
C LEU A 103 -0.82 4.18 -5.92
N GLY A 104 -1.58 4.52 -4.89
CA GLY A 104 -1.64 3.79 -3.64
C GLY A 104 -2.53 4.50 -2.63
N VAL A 105 -2.61 3.89 -1.45
CA VAL A 105 -3.24 4.47 -0.26
C VAL A 105 -2.24 4.48 0.89
N CYS A 106 -2.68 4.82 2.09
CA CYS A 106 -1.76 5.02 3.21
C CYS A 106 -0.94 3.81 3.62
N HIS A 107 -1.45 2.61 3.34
CA HIS A 107 -0.69 1.39 3.51
C HIS A 107 0.59 1.35 2.66
N GLN A 108 0.48 1.69 1.38
CA GLN A 108 1.61 1.67 0.45
C GLN A 108 2.61 2.78 0.79
N ALA A 109 2.14 3.98 1.14
CA ALA A 109 3.01 5.06 1.59
C ALA A 109 3.79 4.67 2.87
N ALA A 110 3.11 4.08 3.86
CA ALA A 110 3.75 3.59 5.07
C ALA A 110 4.79 2.50 4.77
N ASN A 111 4.46 1.53 3.91
CA ASN A 111 5.41 0.49 3.47
C ASN A 111 6.64 1.08 2.76
N CYS A 112 6.47 2.12 1.93
CA CYS A 112 7.60 2.80 1.31
C CYS A 112 8.55 3.42 2.36
N PHE A 113 8.04 4.01 3.44
CA PHE A 113 8.88 4.49 4.54
C PHE A 113 9.53 3.35 5.35
N LEU A 114 8.80 2.26 5.58
CA LEU A 114 9.29 1.06 6.26
C LEU A 114 10.29 0.24 5.44
N LEU A 115 10.45 0.52 4.15
CA LEU A 115 11.41 -0.17 3.28
C LEU A 115 12.83 -0.13 3.84
N SER A 116 13.27 1.02 4.37
CA SER A 116 14.59 1.14 5.00
C SER A 116 14.72 0.32 6.28
N ALA A 117 13.60 -0.03 6.91
CA ALA A 117 13.52 -0.87 8.10
C ALA A 117 13.29 -2.36 7.82
N ARG A 118 13.20 -2.76 6.55
CA ARG A 118 13.05 -4.15 6.12
C ARG A 118 11.85 -4.88 6.72
N VAL A 119 10.75 -4.13 6.88
CA VAL A 119 9.46 -4.64 7.35
C VAL A 119 8.34 -4.11 6.47
N THR A 120 7.20 -4.80 6.47
CA THR A 120 5.95 -4.31 5.87
C THR A 120 4.85 -4.27 6.93
N LEU A 121 3.77 -3.58 6.63
CA LEU A 121 2.49 -3.82 7.29
C LEU A 121 2.06 -5.29 7.11
N ASN A 122 1.13 -5.73 7.93
CA ASN A 122 0.58 -7.10 7.94
C ASN A 122 -0.94 -7.05 8.16
N ASN A 123 -1.60 -8.21 8.15
CA ASN A 123 -3.06 -8.31 8.28
C ASN A 123 -3.63 -7.89 9.65
N ASN A 124 -2.79 -7.48 10.62
CA ASN A 124 -3.28 -6.79 11.82
C ASN A 124 -3.71 -5.33 11.52
N VAL A 125 -3.47 -4.86 10.29
CA VAL A 125 -3.99 -3.60 9.75
C VAL A 125 -5.23 -3.89 8.93
N ARG A 126 -6.40 -3.42 9.39
CA ARG A 126 -7.67 -3.68 8.73
C ARG A 126 -7.66 -3.11 7.30
N GLY A 127 -8.05 -3.92 6.34
CA GLY A 127 -8.07 -3.51 4.92
C GLY A 127 -6.71 -3.51 4.23
N TYR A 128 -5.63 -3.90 4.93
CA TYR A 128 -4.31 -4.01 4.30
C TYR A 128 -4.32 -5.03 3.17
N TRP A 129 -4.85 -6.23 3.40
CA TRP A 129 -4.96 -7.28 2.40
C TRP A 129 -5.73 -6.83 1.14
N ALA A 130 -6.86 -6.13 1.30
CA ALA A 130 -7.64 -5.59 0.18
C ALA A 130 -6.88 -4.49 -0.57
N SER A 131 -6.15 -3.63 0.14
CA SER A 131 -5.31 -2.60 -0.47
C SER A 131 -4.13 -3.20 -1.25
N VAL A 132 -3.55 -4.31 -0.80
CA VAL A 132 -2.49 -5.02 -1.52
C VAL A 132 -3.02 -5.60 -2.83
N HIS A 133 -4.23 -6.17 -2.83
CA HIS A 133 -4.87 -6.61 -4.08
C HIS A 133 -5.10 -5.44 -5.05
N SER A 134 -5.21 -4.22 -4.57
CA SER A 134 -5.51 -3.06 -5.42
C SER A 134 -4.26 -2.35 -5.91
N TYR A 135 -3.23 -2.25 -5.07
CA TYR A 135 -2.07 -1.40 -5.32
C TYR A 135 -0.73 -2.12 -5.16
N GLY A 136 -0.72 -3.37 -4.73
CA GLY A 136 0.51 -4.04 -4.32
C GLY A 136 0.98 -3.62 -2.93
N VAL A 137 2.14 -4.13 -2.51
CA VAL A 137 2.72 -3.85 -1.18
C VAL A 137 3.23 -2.41 -1.08
N TYR A 138 3.84 -1.90 -2.15
CA TYR A 138 4.48 -0.58 -2.19
C TYR A 138 3.82 0.41 -3.17
N GLY A 139 2.70 0.04 -3.79
CA GLY A 139 2.00 0.88 -4.76
C GLY A 139 2.20 0.43 -6.20
N ARG A 140 1.34 0.97 -7.09
CA ARG A 140 1.14 0.45 -8.46
C ARG A 140 2.40 0.49 -9.32
N PHE A 141 3.29 1.45 -9.10
CA PHE A 141 4.52 1.62 -9.88
C PHE A 141 5.75 1.67 -8.97
N HIS A 142 5.85 0.67 -8.07
CA HIS A 142 6.96 0.53 -7.14
C HIS A 142 8.33 0.51 -7.83
N ASP A 143 8.45 -0.11 -9.01
CA ASP A 143 9.68 -0.15 -9.79
C ASP A 143 10.15 1.26 -10.21
N ILE A 144 9.22 2.09 -10.70
CA ILE A 144 9.47 3.48 -11.06
C ILE A 144 9.81 4.28 -9.80
N TRP A 145 9.06 4.07 -8.71
CA TRP A 145 9.38 4.71 -7.43
C TRP A 145 10.78 4.34 -6.94
N LEU A 146 11.18 3.07 -7.00
CA LEU A 146 12.50 2.63 -6.61
C LEU A 146 13.59 3.30 -7.45
N GLU A 147 13.43 3.31 -8.78
CA GLU A 147 14.40 3.86 -9.73
C GLU A 147 14.58 5.37 -9.57
N TYR A 148 13.48 6.11 -9.43
CA TYR A 148 13.49 7.58 -9.51
C TYR A 148 13.41 8.28 -8.15
N VAL A 149 13.02 7.57 -7.07
CA VAL A 149 12.88 8.13 -5.72
C VAL A 149 13.89 7.51 -4.76
N TYR A 150 13.73 6.21 -4.52
CA TYR A 150 14.46 5.53 -3.45
C TYR A 150 15.96 5.40 -3.75
N ASN A 151 16.31 4.89 -4.94
CA ASN A 151 17.69 4.64 -5.33
C ASN A 151 18.54 5.93 -5.40
N PRO A 152 18.05 7.06 -5.95
CA PRO A 152 18.76 8.33 -5.90
C PRO A 152 19.02 8.79 -4.45
N CYS A 153 18.01 8.68 -3.58
CA CYS A 153 18.15 9.00 -2.15
C CYS A 153 19.21 8.14 -1.46
N LEU A 154 19.13 6.82 -1.68
CA LEU A 154 20.09 5.87 -1.14
C LEU A 154 21.53 6.15 -1.63
N LYS A 155 21.70 6.43 -2.94
CA LYS A 155 23.00 6.76 -3.53
C LYS A 155 23.57 8.07 -2.97
N HIS A 156 22.73 9.09 -2.76
CA HIS A 156 23.15 10.35 -2.18
C HIS A 156 23.67 10.14 -0.74
N LEU A 157 22.93 9.41 0.08
CA LEU A 157 23.27 9.17 1.48
C LEU A 157 24.44 8.19 1.69
N ARG A 158 24.64 7.22 0.79
CA ARG A 158 25.81 6.32 0.84
C ARG A 158 27.14 7.07 0.69
N LYS A 159 27.17 8.20 -0.02
CA LYS A 159 28.35 9.09 -0.04
C LYS A 159 28.72 9.61 1.35
N GLY A 160 27.76 9.67 2.26
CA GLY A 160 27.94 10.04 3.67
C GLY A 160 28.20 8.86 4.63
N LYS A 161 28.56 7.66 4.12
CA LYS A 161 28.84 6.45 4.93
C LYS A 161 27.66 5.99 5.80
N VAL A 162 26.45 6.06 5.25
CA VAL A 162 25.26 5.52 5.92
C VAL A 162 25.26 3.99 5.84
N GLU A 163 25.31 3.32 7.01
CA GLU A 163 25.14 1.87 7.13
C GLU A 163 23.68 1.47 6.90
N LEU A 164 23.51 0.33 6.23
CA LEU A 164 22.21 -0.33 6.03
C LEU A 164 21.97 -1.31 7.16
N THR A 165 20.70 -1.59 7.43
CA THR A 165 20.33 -2.63 8.37
C THR A 165 20.84 -3.99 7.92
N LYS A 166 21.13 -4.88 8.88
CA LYS A 166 21.55 -6.26 8.61
C LYS A 166 20.36 -7.08 8.10
N GLU A 167 20.64 -8.14 7.35
CA GLU A 167 19.61 -9.03 6.78
C GLU A 167 18.95 -9.94 7.83
N GLU A 168 19.62 -10.17 8.95
CA GLU A 168 19.18 -11.07 10.02
C GLU A 168 17.93 -10.56 10.78
N ASP A 169 17.64 -9.26 10.69
CA ASP A 169 16.48 -8.62 11.33
C ASP A 169 15.29 -8.42 10.37
N GLU A 170 15.34 -9.02 9.18
CA GLU A 170 14.34 -8.85 8.11
C GLU A 170 13.05 -9.61 8.42
N ASP A 171 11.89 -8.96 8.22
CA ASP A 171 10.60 -9.62 8.32
C ASP A 171 10.45 -10.70 7.24
N PRO A 172 9.96 -11.92 7.55
CA PRO A 172 9.89 -13.00 6.56
C PRO A 172 8.99 -12.71 5.36
N LEU A 173 7.93 -11.90 5.51
CA LEU A 173 7.12 -11.46 4.37
C LEU A 173 7.91 -10.47 3.53
N PHE A 174 8.57 -9.50 4.15
CA PHE A 174 9.44 -8.55 3.46
C PHE A 174 10.49 -9.27 2.59
N GLY A 175 11.17 -10.28 3.14
CA GLY A 175 12.18 -11.04 2.38
C GLY A 175 11.61 -11.75 1.16
N LYS A 176 10.41 -12.33 1.27
CA LYS A 176 9.71 -12.94 0.12
C LYS A 176 9.34 -11.91 -0.96
N ILE A 177 8.83 -10.74 -0.55
CA ILE A 177 8.50 -9.65 -1.48
C ILE A 177 9.76 -9.12 -2.17
N ARG A 178 10.85 -8.91 -1.43
CA ARG A 178 12.14 -8.49 -1.98
C ARG A 178 12.67 -9.49 -3.02
N GLN A 179 12.67 -10.78 -2.71
CA GLN A 179 13.08 -11.84 -3.64
C GLN A 179 12.23 -11.86 -4.92
N LEU A 180 10.91 -11.59 -4.81
CA LEU A 180 10.04 -11.45 -5.98
C LEU A 180 10.49 -10.29 -6.89
N HIS A 181 10.75 -9.11 -6.35
CA HIS A 181 11.22 -7.95 -7.13
C HIS A 181 12.62 -8.17 -7.74
N GLU A 182 13.52 -8.78 -6.98
CA GLU A 182 14.85 -9.17 -7.46
C GLU A 182 14.73 -10.16 -8.65
N SER A 183 13.77 -11.08 -8.61
CA SER A 183 13.54 -12.04 -9.70
C SER A 183 13.12 -11.39 -11.02
N PHE A 184 12.35 -10.29 -10.98
CA PHE A 184 11.99 -9.54 -12.18
C PHE A 184 13.20 -8.82 -12.78
N SER A 185 14.04 -8.25 -11.91
CA SER A 185 15.28 -7.59 -12.33
C SER A 185 16.25 -8.58 -12.99
N ALA A 186 16.36 -9.80 -12.44
CA ALA A 186 17.23 -10.85 -12.97
C ALA A 186 16.79 -11.39 -14.33
N GLN A 187 15.49 -11.39 -14.62
CA GLN A 187 14.94 -11.84 -15.90
C GLN A 187 15.14 -10.84 -17.05
N ASN A 188 15.62 -9.62 -16.76
CA ASN A 188 15.71 -8.52 -17.72
C ASN A 188 14.37 -8.23 -18.45
N THR A 189 13.26 -8.56 -17.80
CA THR A 189 11.91 -8.30 -18.27
C THR A 189 11.25 -7.32 -17.31
N LYS A 190 10.59 -6.30 -17.85
CA LYS A 190 9.76 -5.40 -17.06
C LYS A 190 8.32 -5.96 -17.05
N PRO A 191 7.90 -6.71 -16.02
CA PRO A 191 6.55 -7.25 -15.98
C PRO A 191 5.53 -6.12 -15.99
N HIS A 192 4.33 -6.40 -16.51
CA HIS A 192 3.22 -5.47 -16.38
C HIS A 192 2.88 -5.28 -14.89
N HIS A 193 2.52 -4.06 -14.47
CA HIS A 193 2.30 -3.78 -13.04
C HIS A 193 1.19 -4.64 -12.41
N HIS A 194 0.18 -5.04 -13.18
CA HIS A 194 -0.82 -6.01 -12.70
C HIS A 194 -0.22 -7.35 -12.29
N GLU A 195 0.76 -7.84 -13.05
CA GLU A 195 1.42 -9.11 -12.74
C GLU A 195 2.20 -9.02 -11.42
N VAL A 196 2.87 -7.88 -11.20
CA VAL A 196 3.57 -7.58 -9.94
C VAL A 196 2.57 -7.58 -8.78
N ILE A 197 1.48 -6.83 -8.89
CA ILE A 197 0.45 -6.72 -7.83
C ILE A 197 -0.18 -8.09 -7.52
N ILE A 198 -0.51 -8.89 -8.55
CA ILE A 198 -1.07 -10.23 -8.37
C ILE A 198 -0.09 -11.14 -7.61
N LYS A 199 1.20 -11.14 -7.99
CA LYS A 199 2.22 -11.97 -7.35
C LYS A 199 2.50 -11.51 -5.91
N GLU A 200 2.54 -10.21 -5.65
CA GLU A 200 2.65 -9.66 -4.30
C GLU A 200 1.45 -10.05 -3.43
N ALA A 201 0.23 -9.88 -3.93
CA ALA A 201 -1.00 -10.24 -3.21
C ALA A 201 -1.07 -11.74 -2.91
N ALA A 202 -0.62 -12.59 -3.82
CA ALA A 202 -0.49 -14.02 -3.60
C ALA A 202 0.51 -14.34 -2.48
N LEU A 203 1.68 -13.68 -2.46
CA LEU A 203 2.67 -13.86 -1.38
C LEU A 203 2.14 -13.41 -0.02
N VAL A 204 1.47 -12.26 0.05
CA VAL A 204 0.83 -11.77 1.30
C VAL A 204 -0.26 -12.75 1.76
N THR A 205 -1.09 -13.22 0.84
CA THR A 205 -2.15 -14.20 1.15
C THR A 205 -1.56 -15.50 1.68
N ASN A 206 -0.63 -16.11 0.94
CA ASN A 206 0.01 -17.37 1.35
C ASN A 206 0.81 -17.25 2.66
N HIS A 207 1.34 -16.06 2.97
CA HIS A 207 2.04 -15.83 4.22
C HIS A 207 1.09 -15.87 5.42
N HIS A 208 -0.10 -15.27 5.31
CA HIS A 208 -1.05 -15.17 6.42
C HIS A 208 -2.10 -16.30 6.44
N ALA A 209 -2.41 -16.88 5.29
CA ALA A 209 -3.36 -17.97 5.08
C ALA A 209 -2.77 -18.98 4.08
N PRO A 210 -1.75 -19.77 4.47
CA PRO A 210 -1.10 -20.75 3.59
C PRO A 210 -2.05 -21.83 3.04
N GLU A 211 -3.21 -22.01 3.68
CA GLU A 211 -4.30 -22.87 3.23
C GLU A 211 -5.05 -22.35 1.99
N VAL A 212 -4.92 -21.06 1.67
CA VAL A 212 -5.62 -20.43 0.55
C VAL A 212 -4.86 -20.63 -0.75
N ASP A 213 -5.49 -21.32 -1.70
CA ASP A 213 -4.97 -21.44 -3.06
C ASP A 213 -5.32 -20.20 -3.89
N THR A 214 -4.37 -19.28 -3.96
CA THR A 214 -4.51 -18.02 -4.72
C THR A 214 -4.70 -18.20 -6.22
N THR A 215 -4.45 -19.40 -6.77
CA THR A 215 -4.71 -19.66 -8.19
C THR A 215 -6.21 -19.66 -8.52
N GLN A 216 -7.06 -19.97 -7.54
CA GLN A 216 -8.52 -20.07 -7.72
C GLN A 216 -9.20 -18.73 -8.02
N TYR A 217 -8.60 -17.61 -7.59
CA TYR A 217 -9.15 -16.27 -7.83
C TYR A 217 -8.21 -15.36 -8.63
N ARG A 218 -7.14 -15.91 -9.21
CA ARG A 218 -6.13 -15.14 -9.94
C ARG A 218 -6.71 -14.35 -11.12
N GLU A 219 -7.58 -14.98 -11.91
CA GLU A 219 -8.21 -14.31 -13.07
C GLU A 219 -9.21 -13.25 -12.66
N LEU A 220 -9.94 -13.50 -11.56
CA LEU A 220 -10.81 -12.50 -10.95
C LEU A 220 -10.01 -11.28 -10.49
N HIS A 221 -8.83 -11.49 -9.89
CA HIS A 221 -7.92 -10.41 -9.48
C HIS A 221 -7.39 -9.63 -10.69
N ALA A 222 -6.99 -10.33 -11.75
CA ALA A 222 -6.56 -9.69 -13.00
C ALA A 222 -7.68 -8.83 -13.63
N GLN A 223 -8.91 -9.31 -13.60
CA GLN A 223 -10.07 -8.57 -14.10
C GLN A 223 -10.35 -7.32 -13.26
N PHE A 224 -10.36 -7.45 -11.93
CA PHE A 224 -10.51 -6.31 -11.02
C PHE A 224 -9.47 -5.20 -11.30
N LEU A 225 -8.21 -5.56 -11.49
CA LEU A 225 -7.15 -4.59 -11.79
C LEU A 225 -7.34 -3.89 -13.15
N LYS A 226 -7.84 -4.60 -14.16
CA LYS A 226 -8.19 -4.01 -15.46
C LYS A 226 -9.36 -3.03 -15.33
N ASP A 227 -10.42 -3.42 -14.62
CA ASP A 227 -11.60 -2.58 -14.45
C ASP A 227 -11.28 -1.33 -13.62
N LYS A 228 -10.43 -1.47 -12.59
CA LYS A 228 -9.92 -0.34 -11.83
C LYS A 228 -9.09 0.61 -12.70
N ASP A 229 -8.20 0.08 -13.55
CA ASP A 229 -7.41 0.92 -14.44
C ASP A 229 -8.30 1.64 -15.46
N ALA A 230 -9.32 0.98 -16.01
CA ALA A 230 -10.32 1.62 -16.88
C ALA A 230 -11.08 2.73 -16.15
N ALA A 231 -11.48 2.51 -14.89
CA ALA A 231 -12.10 3.55 -14.06
C ALA A 231 -11.16 4.76 -13.90
N ILE A 232 -9.85 4.54 -13.72
CA ILE A 232 -8.86 5.62 -13.59
C ILE A 232 -8.64 6.36 -14.92
N THR A 233 -8.60 5.66 -16.07
CA THR A 233 -8.08 6.25 -17.32
C THR A 233 -9.13 6.58 -18.38
N THR A 234 -10.24 5.83 -18.47
CA THR A 234 -11.17 5.94 -19.62
C THR A 234 -12.59 6.34 -19.26
N SER A 235 -12.97 6.25 -17.99
CA SER A 235 -14.35 6.45 -17.54
C SER A 235 -14.77 7.92 -17.34
N GLY A 236 -13.80 8.82 -17.19
CA GLY A 236 -14.05 10.22 -16.81
C GLY A 236 -14.31 10.45 -15.30
N PHE A 237 -14.32 9.41 -14.46
CA PHE A 237 -14.44 9.58 -13.00
C PHE A 237 -13.27 10.40 -12.43
N LYS A 238 -13.57 11.28 -11.48
CA LYS A 238 -12.61 12.19 -10.82
C LYS A 238 -12.91 12.29 -9.32
N GLY A 239 -11.92 12.69 -8.52
CA GLY A 239 -12.08 12.98 -7.08
C GLY A 239 -12.89 11.93 -6.33
N LYS A 240 -13.91 12.39 -5.61
CA LYS A 240 -14.83 11.55 -4.82
C LYS A 240 -15.53 10.45 -5.63
N ASP A 241 -15.96 10.74 -6.86
CA ASP A 241 -16.67 9.75 -7.69
C ASP A 241 -15.75 8.60 -8.11
N LEU A 242 -14.48 8.91 -8.39
CA LEU A 242 -13.48 7.89 -8.66
C LEU A 242 -13.21 7.03 -7.41
N ALA A 243 -13.11 7.64 -6.23
CA ALA A 243 -12.96 6.89 -4.98
C ALA A 243 -14.12 5.94 -4.72
N ILE A 244 -15.37 6.40 -4.93
CA ILE A 244 -16.57 5.57 -4.82
C ILE A 244 -16.49 4.43 -5.82
N LYS A 245 -16.14 4.70 -7.08
CA LYS A 245 -16.06 3.66 -8.10
C LYS A 245 -15.00 2.59 -7.77
N ILE A 246 -13.84 3.00 -7.28
CA ILE A 246 -12.78 2.06 -6.87
C ILE A 246 -13.26 1.18 -5.71
N ASN A 247 -13.97 1.75 -4.74
CA ASN A 247 -14.54 1.00 -3.63
C ASN A 247 -15.63 0.01 -4.10
N GLU A 248 -16.52 0.40 -5.00
CA GLU A 248 -17.50 -0.54 -5.60
C GLU A 248 -16.81 -1.74 -6.26
N LEU A 249 -15.80 -1.49 -7.10
CA LEU A 249 -15.04 -2.57 -7.75
C LEU A 249 -14.31 -3.45 -6.72
N SER A 250 -13.75 -2.84 -5.68
CA SER A 250 -13.02 -3.56 -4.63
C SER A 250 -13.94 -4.40 -3.74
N THR A 251 -15.14 -3.92 -3.42
CA THR A 251 -16.13 -4.65 -2.61
C THR A 251 -16.69 -5.83 -3.39
N GLU A 252 -17.03 -5.64 -4.68
CA GLU A 252 -17.44 -6.74 -5.56
C GLU A 252 -16.34 -7.82 -5.69
N PHE A 253 -15.07 -7.40 -5.81
CA PHE A 253 -13.94 -8.32 -5.81
C PHE A 253 -13.83 -9.09 -4.49
N GLN A 254 -13.91 -8.39 -3.34
CA GLN A 254 -13.85 -8.98 -2.01
C GLN A 254 -14.95 -10.03 -1.82
N ASP A 255 -16.20 -9.73 -2.17
CA ASP A 255 -17.32 -10.66 -2.04
C ASP A 255 -17.10 -11.94 -2.86
N LYS A 256 -16.65 -11.79 -4.12
CA LYS A 256 -16.37 -12.94 -4.98
C LYS A 256 -15.22 -13.78 -4.44
N VAL A 257 -14.15 -13.17 -3.92
CA VAL A 257 -13.04 -13.90 -3.30
C VAL A 257 -13.46 -14.59 -2.01
N ALA A 258 -14.25 -13.92 -1.16
CA ALA A 258 -14.78 -14.50 0.08
C ALA A 258 -15.55 -15.80 -0.18
N ASN A 259 -16.37 -15.82 -1.24
CA ASN A 259 -17.08 -17.04 -1.66
C ASN A 259 -16.15 -18.16 -2.14
N ILE A 260 -14.97 -17.84 -2.68
CA ILE A 260 -13.99 -18.83 -3.14
C ILE A 260 -13.18 -19.39 -1.98
N ILE A 261 -12.67 -18.53 -1.10
CA ILE A 261 -11.72 -18.93 -0.04
C ILE A 261 -12.41 -19.34 1.26
N GLY A 262 -13.71 -19.06 1.40
CA GLY A 262 -14.51 -19.36 2.58
C GLY A 262 -14.40 -18.33 3.69
N ALA A 263 -15.32 -18.41 4.65
CA ALA A 263 -15.47 -17.45 5.74
C ALA A 263 -14.20 -17.32 6.60
N ASP A 264 -13.69 -18.43 7.11
CA ASP A 264 -12.54 -18.42 8.05
C ASP A 264 -11.31 -17.76 7.44
N ALA A 265 -10.96 -18.11 6.20
CA ALA A 265 -9.83 -17.51 5.51
C ALA A 265 -10.05 -16.02 5.22
N TYR A 266 -11.26 -15.64 4.79
CA TYR A 266 -11.61 -14.25 4.54
C TYR A 266 -11.52 -13.39 5.80
N GLU A 267 -12.10 -13.83 6.93
CA GLU A 267 -12.04 -13.09 8.18
C GLU A 267 -10.59 -12.94 8.68
N LYS A 268 -9.79 -14.01 8.56
CA LYS A 268 -8.37 -14.02 8.92
C LYS A 268 -7.53 -13.05 8.07
N LEU A 269 -7.84 -12.93 6.78
CA LEU A 269 -7.08 -12.08 5.86
C LEU A 269 -7.47 -10.60 5.96
N THR A 270 -8.75 -10.31 6.18
CA THR A 270 -9.29 -8.94 6.12
C THR A 270 -9.44 -8.27 7.49
N GLY A 271 -9.64 -9.06 8.55
CA GLY A 271 -9.97 -8.58 9.88
C GLY A 271 -11.42 -8.09 10.03
N VAL A 272 -12.31 -8.38 9.06
CA VAL A 272 -13.76 -8.12 9.14
C VAL A 272 -14.56 -9.42 9.01
N LYS A 273 -15.86 -9.39 9.32
CA LYS A 273 -16.70 -10.59 9.26
C LYS A 273 -17.03 -11.01 7.85
N TYR A 274 -17.28 -12.30 7.65
CA TYR A 274 -17.77 -12.80 6.37
C TYR A 274 -19.09 -12.11 6.00
N GLY A 275 -19.18 -11.60 4.77
CA GLY A 275 -20.29 -10.76 4.31
C GLY A 275 -20.13 -9.26 4.61
N GLU A 276 -19.09 -8.87 5.35
CA GLU A 276 -18.65 -7.47 5.43
C GLU A 276 -17.52 -7.21 4.44
N THR A 277 -17.45 -5.97 3.93
CA THR A 277 -16.42 -5.53 3.00
C THR A 277 -15.76 -4.25 3.49
N ILE A 278 -14.53 -3.99 3.00
CA ILE A 278 -13.76 -2.81 3.38
C ILE A 278 -13.60 -1.88 2.17
N ASN A 279 -13.94 -0.61 2.35
CA ASN A 279 -13.58 0.45 1.42
C ASN A 279 -12.10 0.77 1.55
N ILE A 280 -11.37 0.66 0.46
CA ILE A 280 -9.91 0.84 0.41
C ILE A 280 -9.49 2.29 0.18
N VAL A 281 -10.36 3.12 -0.42
CA VAL A 281 -10.12 4.55 -0.65
C VAL A 281 -11.09 5.37 0.19
N ASN A 282 -10.58 6.33 0.97
CA ASN A 282 -11.41 7.32 1.61
C ASN A 282 -11.82 8.40 0.60
N PRO A 283 -13.10 8.53 0.23
CA PRO A 283 -13.51 9.50 -0.78
C PRO A 283 -13.26 10.96 -0.40
N ASP A 284 -13.12 11.24 0.90
CA ASP A 284 -12.89 12.60 1.39
C ASP A 284 -11.43 13.04 1.27
N TRP A 285 -10.51 12.14 0.88
CA TRP A 285 -9.09 12.42 0.65
C TRP A 285 -8.71 12.41 -0.84
N MET A 286 -9.70 12.24 -1.72
CA MET A 286 -9.50 12.24 -3.17
C MET A 286 -10.08 13.53 -3.75
N GLU A 287 -9.20 14.52 -3.92
CA GLU A 287 -9.49 15.83 -4.53
C GLU A 287 -9.61 15.75 -6.06
#